data_AF-A0A7J7HXQ4-F1
#
_entry.id   AF-A0A7J7HXQ4-F1
#
_cell.length_a   1.000
_cell.length_b   1.000
_cell.length_c   1.000
_cell.angle_alpha   90.00
_cell.angle_beta   90.00
_cell.angle_gamma   90.00
#
_symmetry.space_group_name_H-M   'P 1'
#
loop_
_entity.id
_entity.type
_entity.pdbx_description
1 polymer ?
#
loop_
_entity_poly.entity_id
_entity_poly.type
_entity_poly.pdbx_seq_one_letter_code
_entity_poly.pdbx_strand_id
1 'polypeptide(L)'
;MCAVSSVWLPVSHHVLFDFIRDEARRNEWDIMSNGGPVQSIANLAKGQDRGNAVTVQTMKSKENSMWILQDSCTNAYESMVVYAPVDITGMQSVMTGCDASNIAILPSGFSILPDGLESRPMVITSRPEEKSTEGGSLLTIAFQILINTSPTAKITMESVESVNTLISCTVRNIKTSLQCEDG
;
A
#
# COMPACT_ATOMS: atom_id res chain seq x y z
N MET A 1 11.91 -12.71 3.54
CA MET A 1 12.21 -11.78 4.64
C MET A 1 11.01 -10.88 4.81
N CYS A 2 10.65 -10.54 6.05
CA CYS A 2 9.64 -9.53 6.34
C CYS A 2 10.33 -8.28 6.90
N ALA A 3 9.80 -7.10 6.58
CA ALA A 3 10.22 -5.85 7.18
C ALA A 3 9.00 -4.96 7.42
N VAL A 4 9.01 -4.28 8.56
CA VAL A 4 7.88 -3.49 9.05
C VAL A 4 8.42 -2.18 9.61
N SER A 5 7.72 -1.08 9.34
CA SER A 5 8.04 0.24 9.90
C SER A 5 6.76 1.04 10.13
N SER A 6 6.75 1.87 11.16
CA SER A 6 5.62 2.74 11.49
C SER A 6 6.07 4.19 11.59
N VAL A 7 5.27 5.10 11.05
CA VAL A 7 5.54 6.55 11.03
C VAL A 7 4.22 7.31 11.20
N TRP A 8 4.24 8.36 12.01
CA TRP A 8 3.11 9.29 12.09
C TRP A 8 3.21 10.33 10.97
N LEU A 9 2.08 10.64 10.34
CA LEU A 9 1.96 11.63 9.26
C LEU A 9 0.87 12.65 9.61
N PRO A 10 1.07 13.94 9.33
CA PRO A 10 0.05 14.98 9.50
C PRO A 10 -0.97 14.94 8.34
N VAL A 11 -1.46 13.74 8.02
CA VAL A 11 -2.44 13.48 6.96
C VAL A 11 -3.54 12.60 7.54
N SER A 12 -4.78 12.94 7.26
CA SER A 12 -5.94 12.17 7.73
C SER A 12 -5.94 10.76 7.15
N HIS A 13 -6.40 9.81 7.97
CA HIS A 13 -6.36 8.39 7.60
C HIS A 13 -7.13 8.09 6.30
N HIS A 14 -8.23 8.80 6.03
CA HIS A 14 -9.00 8.66 4.78
C HIS A 14 -8.23 9.16 3.55
N VAL A 15 -7.57 10.33 3.64
CA VAL A 15 -6.77 10.87 2.53
C VAL A 15 -5.58 9.95 2.22
N LEU A 16 -4.90 9.46 3.26
CA LEU A 16 -3.79 8.52 3.10
C LEU A 16 -4.25 7.17 2.52
N PHE A 17 -5.39 6.66 2.99
CA PHE A 17 -5.99 5.43 2.47
C PHE A 17 -6.38 5.54 1.00
N ASP A 18 -7.08 6.61 0.63
CA ASP A 18 -7.51 6.86 -0.74
C ASP A 18 -6.28 7.01 -1.67
N PHE A 19 -5.23 7.70 -1.22
CA PHE A 19 -3.97 7.82 -1.95
C PHE A 19 -3.30 6.46 -2.20
N ILE A 20 -3.15 5.65 -1.15
CA ILE A 20 -2.40 4.38 -1.25
C ILE A 20 -3.15 3.37 -2.12
N ARG A 21 -4.49 3.31 -2.04
CA ARG A 21 -5.26 2.32 -2.79
C ARG A 21 -5.43 2.65 -4.28
N ASP A 22 -5.28 3.93 -4.66
CA ASP A 22 -5.52 4.42 -6.01
C ASP A 22 -4.48 3.88 -6.99
N GLU A 23 -4.94 3.08 -7.97
CA GLU A 23 -4.06 2.51 -8.99
C GLU A 23 -3.33 3.57 -9.83
N ALA A 24 -3.95 4.72 -10.08
CA ALA A 24 -3.36 5.77 -10.90
C ALA A 24 -2.17 6.45 -10.20
N ARG A 25 -2.16 6.42 -8.87
CA ARG A 25 -1.14 7.03 -8.02
C ARG A 25 -0.12 6.03 -7.47
N ARG A 26 -0.29 4.73 -7.76
CA ARG A 26 0.61 3.67 -7.25
C ARG A 26 2.09 3.93 -7.60
N ASN A 27 2.37 4.43 -8.80
CA ASN A 27 3.75 4.74 -9.23
C ASN A 27 4.43 5.85 -8.44
N GLU A 28 3.67 6.64 -7.69
CA GLU A 28 4.23 7.69 -6.85
C GLU A 28 4.98 7.09 -5.66
N TRP A 29 4.47 5.99 -5.08
CA TRP A 29 5.03 5.39 -3.86
C TRP A 29 5.62 3.99 -4.05
N ASP A 30 5.12 3.19 -4.99
CA ASP A 30 5.52 1.81 -5.21
C ASP A 30 6.76 1.75 -6.12
N ILE A 31 7.95 1.76 -5.52
CA ILE A 31 9.22 1.72 -6.25
C ILE A 31 9.38 0.41 -7.04
N MET A 32 8.70 -0.66 -6.62
CA MET A 32 8.75 -1.95 -7.29
C MET A 32 7.96 -1.97 -8.60
N SER A 33 7.13 -0.96 -8.86
CA SER A 33 6.29 -0.83 -10.06
C SER A 33 7.05 -0.53 -11.35
N ASN A 34 8.32 -0.15 -11.26
CA ASN A 34 9.18 0.24 -12.38
C ASN A 34 8.54 1.34 -13.29
N GLY A 35 7.62 2.15 -12.73
CA GLY A 35 6.99 3.29 -13.39
C GLY A 35 5.98 2.95 -14.50
N GLY A 36 5.58 1.68 -14.62
CA GLY A 36 4.57 1.24 -15.59
C GLY A 36 3.16 1.69 -15.22
N PRO A 37 2.26 2.00 -16.16
CA PRO A 37 0.87 2.33 -15.81
C PRO A 37 0.21 1.12 -15.13
N VAL A 38 -0.51 1.39 -14.05
CA VAL A 38 -1.31 0.40 -13.33
C VAL A 38 -2.78 0.65 -13.67
N GLN A 39 -3.51 -0.41 -14.01
CA GLN A 39 -4.93 -0.31 -14.38
C GLN A 39 -5.73 -1.43 -13.72
N SER A 40 -6.86 -1.08 -13.10
CA SER A 40 -7.81 -2.07 -12.60
C SER A 40 -8.47 -2.85 -13.75
N ILE A 41 -8.44 -4.19 -13.64
CA ILE A 41 -9.08 -5.12 -14.60
C ILE A 41 -10.27 -5.87 -13.98
N ALA A 42 -10.36 -5.91 -12.66
CA ALA A 42 -11.51 -6.42 -11.93
C ALA A 42 -11.65 -5.69 -10.59
N ASN A 43 -12.89 -5.49 -10.15
CA ASN A 43 -13.22 -4.87 -8.87
C ASN A 43 -14.43 -5.58 -8.25
N LEU A 44 -14.26 -6.06 -7.03
CA LEU A 44 -15.30 -6.69 -6.22
C LEU A 44 -15.47 -5.91 -4.92
N ALA A 45 -16.58 -5.17 -4.82
CA ALA A 45 -16.93 -4.43 -3.61
C ALA A 45 -17.26 -5.37 -2.44
N LYS A 46 -16.79 -5.00 -1.25
CA LYS A 46 -16.99 -5.68 0.04
C LYS A 46 -17.84 -4.80 0.97
N GLY A 47 -19.15 -4.77 0.73
CA GLY A 47 -20.09 -4.03 1.59
C GLY A 47 -20.42 -2.63 1.08
N GLN A 48 -20.80 -1.73 1.99
CA GLN A 48 -21.38 -0.43 1.64
C GLN A 48 -20.33 0.65 1.34
N ASP A 49 -19.19 0.60 2.04
CA ASP A 49 -18.10 1.54 1.79
C ASP A 49 -17.41 1.20 0.47
N ARG A 50 -17.26 2.20 -0.41
CA ARG A 50 -16.64 2.03 -1.74
C ARG A 50 -15.15 1.75 -1.67
N GLY A 51 -14.50 2.10 -0.55
CA GLY A 51 -13.12 1.75 -0.27
C GLY A 51 -12.91 0.31 0.14
N ASN A 52 -13.97 -0.41 0.50
CA ASN A 52 -13.88 -1.83 0.83
C ASN A 52 -14.02 -2.64 -0.45
N ALA A 53 -12.90 -3.11 -1.01
CA ALA A 53 -12.92 -3.88 -2.25
C ALA A 53 -11.71 -4.79 -2.42
N VAL A 54 -11.91 -5.89 -3.14
CA VAL A 54 -10.84 -6.69 -3.75
C VAL A 54 -10.71 -6.25 -5.21
N THR A 55 -9.52 -5.81 -5.61
CA THR A 55 -9.23 -5.42 -6.99
C THR A 55 -8.12 -6.29 -7.57
N VAL A 56 -8.23 -6.56 -8.86
CA VAL A 56 -7.11 -7.10 -9.65
C VAL A 56 -6.66 -6.00 -10.57
N GLN A 57 -5.39 -5.63 -10.49
CA GLN A 57 -4.77 -4.59 -11.30
C GLN A 57 -3.71 -5.21 -12.20
N THR A 58 -3.55 -4.68 -13.42
CA THR A 58 -2.42 -5.02 -14.28
C THR A 58 -1.34 -3.97 -14.15
N MET A 59 -0.10 -4.41 -13.93
CA MET A 59 1.09 -3.57 -13.89
C MET A 59 1.95 -3.93 -15.10
N LYS A 60 2.08 -2.98 -16.03
CA LYS A 60 2.84 -3.18 -17.27
C LYS A 60 4.28 -2.73 -17.07
N SER A 61 5.23 -3.65 -16.96
CA SER A 61 6.66 -3.32 -17.07
C SER A 61 7.19 -3.55 -18.49
N LYS A 62 8.37 -3.01 -18.79
CA LYS A 62 9.03 -3.17 -20.11
C LYS A 62 9.37 -4.62 -20.43
N GLU A 63 9.59 -5.46 -19.42
CA GLU A 63 10.10 -6.83 -19.57
C GLU A 63 9.04 -7.89 -19.25
N ASN A 64 8.17 -7.65 -18.26
CA ASN A 64 7.10 -8.57 -17.91
C ASN A 64 5.88 -7.86 -17.30
N SER A 65 4.67 -8.23 -17.71
CA SER A 65 3.44 -7.73 -17.10
C SER A 65 3.05 -8.62 -15.93
N MET A 66 2.68 -8.03 -14.80
CA MET A 66 2.21 -8.76 -13.62
C MET A 66 0.80 -8.33 -13.25
N TRP A 67 0.10 -9.17 -12.51
CA TRP A 67 -1.11 -8.77 -11.80
C TRP A 67 -0.79 -8.37 -10.37
N ILE A 68 -1.60 -7.49 -9.82
CA ILE A 68 -1.60 -7.14 -8.40
C ILE A 68 -2.99 -7.48 -7.89
N LEU A 69 -3.04 -8.42 -6.95
CA LEU A 69 -4.25 -8.63 -6.16
C LEU A 69 -4.19 -7.68 -4.98
N GLN A 70 -5.11 -6.73 -4.89
CA GLN A 70 -5.17 -5.75 -3.81
C GLN A 70 -6.50 -5.89 -3.06
N ASP A 71 -6.41 -6.14 -1.77
CA ASP A 71 -7.52 -6.06 -0.84
C ASP A 71 -7.45 -4.77 -0.03
N SER A 72 -8.54 -4.02 -0.01
CA SER A 72 -8.66 -2.75 0.70
C SER A 72 -9.84 -2.77 1.66
N CYS A 73 -9.64 -2.20 2.84
CA CYS A 73 -10.72 -1.98 3.79
C CYS A 73 -10.53 -0.69 4.59
N THR A 74 -11.63 -0.11 5.02
CA THR A 74 -11.71 1.10 5.83
C THR A 74 -12.95 1.07 6.71
N ASN A 75 -12.83 1.70 7.86
CA ASN A 75 -13.90 2.06 8.77
C ASN A 75 -13.46 3.29 9.59
N ALA A 76 -14.24 3.70 10.58
CA ALA A 76 -13.96 4.89 11.39
C ALA A 76 -12.67 4.81 12.24
N TYR A 77 -12.09 3.63 12.43
CA TYR A 77 -10.99 3.38 13.35
C TYR A 77 -9.72 2.86 12.68
N GLU A 78 -9.83 2.29 11.49
CA GLU A 78 -8.69 1.73 10.77
C GLU A 78 -8.96 1.72 9.26
N SER A 79 -7.89 1.89 8.49
CA SER A 79 -7.87 1.57 7.08
C SER A 79 -6.66 0.69 6.75
N MET A 80 -6.83 -0.21 5.78
CA MET A 80 -5.79 -1.14 5.36
C MET A 80 -5.80 -1.30 3.84
N VAL A 81 -4.61 -1.38 3.27
CA VAL A 81 -4.39 -1.78 1.87
C VAL A 81 -3.36 -2.89 1.86
N VAL A 82 -3.78 -4.10 1.54
CA VAL A 82 -2.90 -5.27 1.38
C VAL A 82 -2.87 -5.64 -0.09
N TYR A 83 -1.71 -5.93 -0.64
CA TYR A 83 -1.56 -6.34 -2.01
C TYR A 83 -0.49 -7.41 -2.17
N ALA A 84 -0.57 -8.18 -3.24
CA ALA A 84 0.46 -9.11 -3.65
C ALA A 84 0.63 -9.08 -5.17
N PRO A 85 1.87 -8.95 -5.70
CA PRO A 85 2.13 -9.19 -7.10
C PRO A 85 2.01 -10.68 -7.42
N VAL A 86 1.48 -10.99 -8.60
CA VAL A 86 1.21 -12.35 -9.07
C VAL A 86 1.60 -12.45 -10.54
N ASP A 87 2.30 -13.53 -10.89
CA ASP A 87 2.61 -13.86 -12.27
C ASP A 87 1.34 -14.24 -13.05
N ILE A 88 1.12 -13.60 -14.20
CA ILE A 88 -0.09 -13.77 -15.01
C ILE A 88 -0.18 -15.19 -15.55
N THR A 89 0.93 -15.73 -16.08
CA THR A 89 0.96 -17.05 -16.72
C THR A 89 0.71 -18.15 -15.69
N GLY A 90 1.35 -18.05 -14.52
CA GLY A 90 1.14 -18.95 -13.39
C GLY A 90 -0.32 -18.92 -12.93
N MET A 91 -0.89 -17.73 -12.74
CA MET A 91 -2.27 -17.60 -12.27
C MET A 91 -3.28 -18.14 -13.30
N GLN A 92 -3.09 -17.87 -14.59
CA GLN A 92 -3.93 -18.43 -15.65
C GLN A 92 -3.89 -19.97 -15.67
N SER A 93 -2.71 -20.56 -15.48
CA SER A 93 -2.55 -22.01 -15.37
C SER A 93 -3.37 -22.58 -14.20
N VAL A 94 -3.28 -21.96 -13.02
CA VAL A 94 -4.07 -22.37 -11.85
C VAL A 94 -5.58 -22.21 -12.08
N MET A 95 -6.00 -21.13 -12.74
CA MET A 95 -7.41 -20.93 -13.09
C MET A 95 -7.95 -22.03 -14.04
N THR A 96 -7.08 -22.70 -14.80
CA THR A 96 -7.43 -23.86 -15.64
C THR A 96 -7.36 -25.21 -14.90
N GLY A 97 -7.07 -25.20 -13.60
CA GLY A 97 -7.03 -26.40 -12.75
C GLY A 97 -5.64 -27.00 -12.56
N CYS A 98 -4.57 -26.29 -12.94
CA CYS A 98 -3.19 -26.71 -12.64
C CYS A 98 -2.84 -26.50 -11.16
N ASP A 99 -1.74 -27.13 -10.72
CA ASP A 99 -1.23 -27.00 -9.36
C ASP A 99 -0.72 -25.59 -9.05
N ALA A 100 -1.10 -25.07 -7.88
CA ALA A 100 -0.76 -23.74 -7.40
C ALA A 100 0.51 -23.70 -6.53
N SER A 101 1.13 -24.86 -6.24
CA SER A 101 2.30 -24.96 -5.34
C SER A 101 3.49 -24.09 -5.72
N ASN A 102 3.64 -23.77 -7.01
CA ASN A 102 4.74 -22.97 -7.54
C ASN A 102 4.44 -21.46 -7.67
N ILE A 103 3.23 -21.01 -7.33
CA ILE A 103 2.90 -19.58 -7.36
C ILE A 103 3.37 -18.93 -6.06
N ALA A 104 4.37 -18.06 -6.17
CA ALA A 104 4.78 -17.21 -5.06
C ALA A 104 3.78 -16.05 -4.88
N ILE A 105 3.17 -15.95 -3.70
CA ILE A 105 2.36 -14.82 -3.28
C ILE A 105 3.07 -14.13 -2.12
N LEU A 106 3.43 -12.86 -2.30
CA LEU A 106 4.20 -12.09 -1.32
C LEU A 106 3.35 -10.90 -0.84
N PRO A 107 2.53 -11.08 0.22
CA PRO A 107 1.65 -10.03 0.70
C PRO A 107 2.47 -8.88 1.31
N SER A 108 2.12 -7.69 0.89
CA SER A 108 2.72 -6.41 1.27
C SER A 108 1.60 -5.40 1.48
N GLY A 109 1.80 -4.37 2.28
CA GLY A 109 0.71 -3.43 2.50
C GLY A 109 0.91 -2.45 3.62
N PHE A 110 -0.21 -1.84 3.98
CA PHE A 110 -0.31 -0.68 4.84
C PHE A 110 -1.47 -0.86 5.81
N SER A 111 -1.24 -0.57 7.09
CA SER A 111 -2.30 -0.31 8.07
C SER A 111 -2.20 1.16 8.49
N ILE A 112 -3.35 1.81 8.59
CA ILE A 112 -3.48 3.26 8.79
C ILE A 112 -4.46 3.46 9.94
N LEU A 113 -3.95 3.94 11.06
CA LEU A 113 -4.76 4.27 12.22
C LEU A 113 -4.89 5.80 12.35
N PRO A 114 -6.09 6.33 12.64
CA PRO A 114 -6.23 7.73 13.01
C PRO A 114 -5.46 8.00 14.31
N ASP A 115 -4.90 9.19 14.46
CA ASP A 115 -4.15 9.59 15.66
C ASP A 115 -5.04 9.85 16.90
N GLY A 116 -6.37 9.70 16.74
CA GLY A 116 -7.35 9.88 17.81
C GLY A 116 -7.59 11.34 18.19
N LEU A 117 -6.94 12.30 17.52
CA LEU A 117 -7.21 13.72 17.66
C LEU A 117 -8.42 14.06 16.78
N GLU A 118 -9.61 13.65 17.21
CA GLU A 118 -10.84 14.10 16.56
C GLU A 118 -10.86 15.62 16.54
N SER A 119 -11.02 16.21 15.34
CA SER A 119 -11.37 17.60 15.20
C SER A 119 -12.73 17.79 15.87
N ARG A 120 -12.73 18.13 17.16
CA ARG A 120 -13.97 18.48 17.86
C ARG A 120 -14.68 19.52 17.00
N PRO A 121 -15.99 19.38 16.72
CA PRO A 121 -16.71 20.44 16.04
C PRO A 121 -16.55 21.69 16.90
N MET A 122 -15.86 22.70 16.37
CA MET A 122 -15.70 23.95 17.09
C MET A 122 -17.10 24.43 17.44
N VAL A 123 -17.38 24.51 18.74
CA VAL A 123 -18.46 25.33 19.27
C VAL A 123 -18.30 26.68 18.58
N ILE A 124 -19.37 27.14 17.90
CA ILE A 124 -19.43 28.34 17.07
C ILE A 124 -18.67 29.48 17.75
N THR A 125 -17.42 29.71 17.35
CA THR A 125 -16.69 30.94 17.67
C THR A 125 -16.30 31.58 16.37
N SER A 126 -16.66 32.85 16.24
CA SER A 126 -16.53 33.68 15.05
C SER A 126 -15.07 34.05 14.78
N ARG A 127 -14.24 33.08 14.36
CA ARG A 127 -12.90 33.33 13.85
C ARG A 127 -12.75 32.71 12.45
N PRO A 128 -11.99 33.35 11.55
CA PRO A 128 -11.93 32.94 10.15
C PRO A 128 -11.33 31.53 10.05
N GLU A 129 -11.81 30.77 9.09
CA GLU A 129 -11.42 29.40 8.74
C GLU A 129 -9.89 29.26 8.55
N GLU A 130 -9.16 28.99 9.63
CA GLU A 130 -7.91 28.25 9.53
C GLU A 130 -8.30 26.81 9.23
N LYS A 131 -7.84 26.31 8.07
CA LYS A 131 -8.01 24.93 7.59
C LYS A 131 -8.19 23.99 8.78
N SER A 132 -9.37 23.40 8.91
CA SER A 132 -9.62 22.34 9.87
C SER A 132 -8.45 21.38 9.79
N THR A 133 -7.63 21.32 10.85
CA THR A 133 -6.58 20.31 10.94
C THR A 133 -7.29 18.98 11.06
N GLU A 134 -7.59 18.38 9.91
CA GLU A 134 -7.89 16.95 9.86
C GLU A 134 -6.72 16.28 10.58
N GLY A 135 -7.01 15.52 11.64
CA GLY A 135 -6.00 14.87 12.46
C GLY A 135 -5.03 14.04 11.63
N GLY A 136 -3.87 13.72 12.20
CA GLY A 136 -2.88 12.87 11.56
C GLY A 136 -3.27 11.39 11.58
N SER A 137 -2.34 10.56 11.10
CA SER A 137 -2.48 9.11 11.12
C SER A 137 -1.15 8.42 11.37
N LEU A 138 -1.21 7.27 12.03
CA LEU A 138 -0.09 6.35 12.14
C LEU A 138 -0.14 5.38 10.96
N LEU A 139 0.84 5.51 10.06
CA LEU A 139 1.05 4.61 8.93
C LEU A 139 2.00 3.50 9.35
N THR A 140 1.58 2.24 9.20
CA THR A 140 2.43 1.06 9.34
C THR A 140 2.56 0.38 7.99
N ILE A 141 3.80 0.25 7.51
CA ILE A 141 4.14 -0.42 6.25
C ILE A 141 4.70 -1.80 6.58
N ALA A 142 4.25 -2.83 5.87
CA ALA A 142 4.76 -4.18 5.97
C ALA A 142 5.05 -4.74 4.58
N PHE A 143 6.28 -5.22 4.37
CA PHE A 143 6.68 -5.85 3.11
C PHE A 143 7.15 -7.28 3.34
N GLN A 144 6.62 -8.20 2.53
CA GLN A 144 7.16 -9.54 2.36
C GLN A 144 7.99 -9.59 1.08
N ILE A 145 9.29 -9.84 1.22
CA ILE A 145 10.25 -9.76 0.11
C ILE A 145 10.95 -11.12 -0.05
N LEU A 146 10.94 -11.62 -1.28
CA LEU A 146 11.64 -12.84 -1.67
C LEU A 146 13.06 -12.50 -2.14
N ILE A 147 14.01 -12.62 -1.22
CA ILE A 147 15.44 -12.36 -1.49
C ILE A 147 16.09 -13.61 -2.12
N ASN A 148 15.65 -14.79 -1.73
CA ASN A 148 16.15 -16.06 -2.25
C ASN A 148 15.03 -17.10 -2.20
N THR A 149 14.96 -17.96 -3.22
CA THR A 149 14.02 -19.08 -3.31
C THR A 149 14.45 -20.26 -2.44
N SER A 150 15.72 -20.33 -2.04
CA SER A 150 16.23 -21.37 -1.15
C SER A 150 15.97 -21.03 0.33
N PRO A 151 15.27 -21.90 1.09
CA PRO A 151 15.04 -21.72 2.52
C PRO A 151 16.32 -21.69 3.36
N THR A 152 17.43 -22.24 2.85
CA THR A 152 18.72 -22.32 3.56
C THR A 152 19.66 -21.15 3.21
N ALA A 153 19.21 -20.25 2.33
CA ALA A 153 19.99 -19.07 1.98
C ALA A 153 20.24 -18.20 3.20
N LYS A 154 21.51 -17.82 3.40
CA LYS A 154 21.88 -16.89 4.47
C LYS A 154 21.43 -15.49 4.10
N ILE A 155 20.83 -14.79 5.05
CA ILE A 155 20.54 -13.36 4.93
C ILE A 155 21.88 -12.61 4.94
N THR A 156 22.07 -11.72 3.96
CA THR A 156 23.26 -10.88 3.84
C THR A 156 22.98 -9.47 4.33
N MET A 157 24.01 -8.75 4.77
CA MET A 157 23.87 -7.35 5.16
C MET A 157 23.37 -6.48 4.00
N GLU A 158 23.83 -6.74 2.79
CA GLU A 158 23.35 -6.08 1.55
C GLU A 158 21.84 -6.24 1.35
N SER A 159 21.30 -7.43 1.65
CA SER A 159 19.86 -7.67 1.54
C SER A 159 19.06 -6.87 2.57
N VAL A 160 19.59 -6.72 3.79
CA VAL A 160 18.96 -5.89 4.84
C VAL A 160 18.98 -4.41 4.46
N GLU A 161 20.11 -3.92 3.94
CA GLU A 161 20.25 -2.52 3.48
C GLU A 161 19.30 -2.22 2.31
N SER A 162 19.14 -3.15 1.38
CA SER A 162 18.21 -3.03 0.26
C SER A 162 16.76 -2.92 0.73
N VAL A 163 16.36 -3.75 1.70
CA VAL A 163 15.01 -3.72 2.28
C VAL A 163 14.77 -2.44 3.08
N ASN A 164 15.76 -1.99 3.86
CA ASN A 164 15.66 -0.74 4.60
C ASN A 164 15.54 0.47 3.65
N THR A 165 16.27 0.45 2.53
CA THR A 165 16.16 1.45 1.47
C THR A 165 14.77 1.44 0.85
N LEU A 166 14.21 0.27 0.55
CA LEU A 166 12.86 0.15 0.00
C LEU A 166 11.81 0.79 0.92
N ILE A 167 11.82 0.47 2.22
CA ILE A 167 10.88 1.06 3.19
C ILE A 167 11.09 2.57 3.29
N SER A 168 12.34 3.01 3.47
CA SER A 168 12.67 4.43 3.64
C SER A 168 12.26 5.26 2.43
N CYS A 169 12.48 4.73 1.21
CA CYS A 169 12.06 5.39 0.00
C CYS A 169 10.54 5.38 -0.19
N THR A 170 9.85 4.29 0.18
CA THR A 170 8.37 4.25 0.16
C THR A 170 7.79 5.34 1.08
N VAL A 171 8.26 5.43 2.34
CA VAL A 171 7.82 6.47 3.29
C VAL A 171 8.08 7.87 2.73
N ARG A 172 9.29 8.12 2.20
CA ARG A 172 9.66 9.42 1.64
C ARG A 172 8.75 9.80 0.48
N ASN A 173 8.52 8.87 -0.45
CA ASN A 173 7.67 9.13 -1.61
C ASN A 173 6.23 9.44 -1.19
N ILE A 174 5.68 8.70 -0.21
CA ILE A 174 4.36 9.00 0.37
C ILE A 174 4.35 10.43 0.94
N LYS A 175 5.38 10.81 1.72
CA LYS A 175 5.49 12.16 2.29
C LYS A 175 5.54 13.24 1.22
N THR A 176 6.37 13.07 0.20
CA THR A 176 6.52 14.03 -0.91
C THR A 176 5.22 14.16 -1.72
N SER A 177 4.57 13.05 -2.06
CA SER A 177 3.29 13.04 -2.80
C SER A 177 2.12 13.69 -2.06
N LEU A 178 2.16 13.65 -0.73
CA LEU A 178 1.15 14.27 0.13
C LEU A 178 1.60 15.62 0.71
N GLN A 179 2.78 16.10 0.32
CA GLN A 179 3.36 17.37 0.76
C GLN A 179 3.46 17.49 2.29
N CYS A 180 3.82 16.40 2.97
CA CYS A 180 3.93 16.31 4.42
C CYS A 180 5.36 15.96 4.90
N GLU A 181 6.35 16.58 4.27
CA GLU A 181 7.76 16.44 4.64
C GLU A 181 8.02 17.04 6.04
N ASP A 182 8.95 16.42 6.78
CA ASP A 182 9.38 16.95 8.07
C ASP A 182 10.13 18.27 7.81
N GLY A 183 9.68 19.37 8.43
CA GLY A 183 10.38 20.66 8.39
C GLY A 183 11.69 20.67 9.15
#